data_AF-A0ABD1F876-F1
#
_entry.id   AF-A0ABD1F876-F1
#
_cell.length_a   1.000
_cell.length_b   1.000
_cell.length_c   1.000
_cell.angle_alpha   90.00
_cell.angle_beta   90.00
_cell.angle_gamma   90.00
#
_symmetry.space_group_name_H-M   'P 1'
#
loop_
_entity.id
_entity.type
_entity.pdbx_description
1 polymer ?
#
loop_
_entity_poly.entity_id
_entity_poly.type
_entity_poly.pdbx_seq_one_letter_code
_entity_poly.pdbx_strand_id
1 'polypeptide(L)'
;MYKILLQFVLLFEVLYGTNGDANLHKRGIDSSVHGYLTERTCWWNEICKEEFQSQFRCKCPEWSYCRAPGRYYNAFCSMANTGYIWSQPGLRGK
;
A
#
# COMPACT_ATOMS: atom_id res chain seq x y z
N MET A 1 9.14 53.03 -6.06
CA MET A 1 8.31 52.45 -4.97
C MET A 1 7.56 51.19 -5.41
N TYR A 2 6.97 51.14 -6.61
CA TYR A 2 6.25 49.95 -7.12
C TYR A 2 7.11 48.66 -7.24
N LYS A 3 8.42 48.77 -7.51
CA LYS A 3 9.34 47.61 -7.61
C LYS A 3 9.48 46.83 -6.29
N ILE A 4 9.55 47.55 -5.17
CA ILE A 4 9.67 46.96 -3.82
C ILE A 4 8.36 46.26 -3.46
N LEU A 5 7.23 46.88 -3.80
CA LEU A 5 5.90 46.28 -3.61
C LEU A 5 5.75 44.97 -4.40
N LEU A 6 6.24 44.94 -5.65
CA LEU A 6 6.23 43.76 -6.52
C LEU A 6 7.10 42.62 -5.96
N GLN A 7 8.27 42.94 -5.40
CA GLN A 7 9.11 41.96 -4.73
C GLN A 7 8.44 41.35 -3.50
N PHE A 8 7.71 42.16 -2.71
CA PHE A 8 6.99 41.65 -1.54
C PHE A 8 5.80 40.76 -1.93
N VAL A 9 5.08 41.06 -3.01
CA VAL A 9 3.99 40.21 -3.51
C VAL A 9 4.52 38.86 -3.99
N LEU A 10 5.63 38.85 -4.73
CA LEU A 10 6.28 37.62 -5.19
C LEU A 10 6.81 36.76 -4.03
N LEU A 11 7.35 37.40 -2.98
CA LEU A 11 7.77 36.71 -1.76
C LEU A 11 6.59 36.09 -1.00
N PHE A 12 5.43 36.75 -0.99
CA PHE A 12 4.24 36.24 -0.32
C PHE A 12 3.71 34.96 -1.01
N GLU A 13 3.62 34.96 -2.34
CA GLU A 13 3.21 33.77 -3.12
C GLU A 13 4.11 32.55 -2.85
N VAL A 14 5.44 32.76 -2.71
CA VAL A 14 6.40 31.69 -2.41
C VAL A 14 6.24 31.18 -0.96
N LEU A 15 5.91 32.05 0.00
CA LEU A 15 5.76 31.68 1.41
C LEU A 15 4.45 30.96 1.71
N TYR A 16 3.38 31.22 0.95
CA TYR A 16 2.08 30.57 1.12
C TYR A 16 1.79 29.48 0.07
N GLY A 17 2.73 29.26 -0.85
CA GLY A 17 2.63 28.30 -1.94
C GLY A 17 2.85 26.87 -1.48
N THR A 18 1.82 26.05 -1.67
CA THR A 18 1.79 24.58 -1.57
C THR A 18 1.63 24.01 -0.16
N ASN A 19 0.39 24.02 0.32
CA ASN A 19 -0.10 22.88 1.09
C ASN A 19 -0.12 21.68 0.13
N GLY A 20 1.01 21.00 0.00
CA GLY A 20 1.06 19.69 -0.62
C GLY A 20 0.12 18.82 0.18
N ASP A 21 -1.09 18.60 -0.35
CA ASP A 21 -2.02 17.60 0.14
C ASP A 21 -1.27 16.27 0.00
N ALA A 22 -0.60 15.88 1.08
CA ALA A 22 -0.03 14.57 1.23
C ALA A 22 -1.22 13.64 1.21
N ASN A 23 -1.61 13.26 -0.01
CA ASN A 23 -2.60 12.27 -0.31
C ASN A 23 -2.08 10.99 0.34
N LEU A 24 -2.40 10.84 1.62
CA LEU A 24 -2.51 9.58 2.35
C LEU A 24 -3.73 8.89 1.72
N HIS A 25 -3.59 8.57 0.44
CA HIS A 25 -4.37 7.56 -0.22
C HIS A 25 -4.32 6.37 0.72
N LYS A 26 -5.48 5.76 0.98
CA LYS A 26 -5.63 4.62 1.88
C LYS A 26 -4.80 3.45 1.33
N ARG A 27 -3.48 3.46 1.56
CA ARG A 27 -2.43 2.60 0.92
C ARG A 27 -2.47 1.15 1.42
N GLY A 28 -3.46 0.80 2.22
CA GLY A 28 -3.35 -0.35 3.10
C GLY A 28 -3.84 -1.65 2.49
N ILE A 29 -4.88 -1.66 1.65
CA ILE A 29 -5.59 -2.90 1.31
C ILE A 29 -5.90 -2.94 -0.19
N ASP A 30 -5.37 -3.95 -0.86
CA ASP A 30 -5.51 -4.23 -2.28
C ASP A 30 -6.38 -5.48 -2.47
N SER A 31 -7.37 -5.38 -3.35
CA SER A 31 -8.28 -6.48 -3.71
C SER A 31 -8.17 -6.88 -5.17
N SER A 32 -7.07 -6.52 -5.86
CA SER A 32 -6.84 -6.79 -7.29
C SER A 32 -6.37 -8.22 -7.58
N VAL A 33 -5.92 -8.94 -6.54
CA VAL A 33 -5.45 -10.31 -6.63
C VAL A 33 -6.59 -11.24 -6.23
N HIS A 34 -6.85 -12.25 -7.07
CA HIS A 34 -7.97 -13.17 -6.90
C HIS A 34 -7.49 -14.61 -7.03
N GLY A 35 -8.04 -15.50 -6.20
CA GLY A 35 -7.74 -16.93 -6.25
C GLY A 35 -6.34 -17.31 -5.77
N TYR A 36 -6.07 -18.62 -5.77
CA TYR A 36 -4.83 -19.20 -5.29
C TYR A 36 -4.27 -20.17 -6.33
N LEU A 37 -2.96 -20.11 -6.58
CA LEU A 37 -2.22 -21.12 -7.34
C LEU A 37 -2.23 -22.47 -6.62
N THR A 38 -2.23 -22.46 -5.29
CA THR A 38 -2.33 -23.65 -4.45
C THR A 38 -3.11 -23.33 -3.19
N GLU A 39 -4.21 -24.04 -2.96
CA GLU A 39 -5.09 -23.85 -1.79
C GLU A 39 -4.50 -24.48 -0.52
N ARG A 40 -3.31 -24.03 -0.12
CA ARG A 40 -2.66 -24.43 1.13
C ARG A 40 -2.28 -23.23 1.97
N THR A 41 -2.07 -23.45 3.26
CA THR A 41 -1.53 -22.42 4.16
C THR A 41 -0.05 -22.18 3.84
N CYS A 42 0.39 -20.92 3.90
CA CYS A 42 1.80 -20.55 3.74
C CYS A 42 2.64 -21.02 4.93
N TRP A 43 3.86 -21.45 4.66
CA TRP A 43 4.87 -21.72 5.69
C TRP A 43 5.47 -20.42 6.24
N TRP A 44 6.32 -20.54 7.27
CA TRP A 44 7.06 -19.40 7.81
C TRP A 44 8.00 -18.81 6.74
N ASN A 45 7.97 -17.48 6.60
CA ASN A 45 8.73 -16.72 5.60
C ASN A 45 8.46 -17.10 4.14
N GLU A 46 7.37 -17.82 3.86
CA GLU A 46 6.96 -18.09 2.50
C GLU A 46 6.32 -16.86 1.85
N ILE A 47 6.56 -16.68 0.55
CA ILE A 47 5.94 -15.62 -0.25
C ILE A 47 4.47 -15.98 -0.49
N CYS A 48 3.55 -15.17 0.03
CA CYS A 48 2.11 -15.34 -0.21
C CYS A 48 1.67 -14.79 -1.57
N LYS A 49 2.37 -13.77 -2.10
CA LYS A 49 2.12 -13.17 -3.42
C LYS A 49 3.43 -12.65 -4.02
N GLU A 50 3.71 -13.04 -5.26
CA GLU A 50 4.88 -12.57 -6.01
C GLU A 50 4.61 -11.24 -6.71
N GLU A 51 5.66 -10.50 -7.03
CA GLU A 51 5.57 -9.31 -7.87
C GLU A 51 4.81 -9.58 -9.18
N PHE A 52 3.96 -8.64 -9.57
CA PHE A 52 3.14 -8.69 -10.81
C PHE A 52 2.18 -9.88 -11.00
N GLN A 53 2.07 -10.81 -10.03
CA GLN A 53 1.10 -11.90 -10.10
C GLN A 53 -0.31 -11.45 -9.71
N SER A 54 -1.31 -12.01 -10.41
CA SER A 54 -2.74 -11.79 -10.16
C SER A 54 -3.37 -12.87 -9.25
N GLN A 55 -2.60 -13.87 -8.84
CA GLN A 55 -3.02 -14.95 -7.94
C GLN A 55 -2.08 -15.07 -6.73
N PHE A 56 -2.63 -15.52 -5.59
CA PHE A 56 -1.83 -15.84 -4.41
C PHE A 56 -1.13 -17.19 -4.57
N ARG A 57 0.06 -17.36 -4.01
CA ARG A 57 0.73 -18.68 -3.99
C ARG A 57 0.10 -19.62 -2.98
N CYS A 58 -0.25 -19.08 -1.82
CA CYS A 58 -0.79 -19.78 -0.67
C CYS A 58 -1.61 -18.81 0.18
N LYS A 59 -2.40 -19.37 1.09
CA LYS A 59 -3.25 -18.65 2.03
C LYS A 59 -2.48 -18.31 3.30
N CYS A 60 -2.51 -17.07 3.75
CA CYS A 60 -1.95 -16.74 5.06
C CYS A 60 -2.90 -17.24 6.17
N PRO A 61 -2.36 -17.66 7.33
CA PRO A 61 -3.17 -17.98 8.51
C PRO A 61 -4.11 -16.82 8.92
N GLU A 62 -5.23 -17.10 9.58
CA GLU A 62 -6.28 -16.10 9.88
C GLU A 62 -5.80 -14.90 10.71
N TRP A 63 -4.79 -15.14 11.55
CA TRP A 63 -4.16 -14.16 12.43
C TRP A 63 -3.09 -13.31 11.72
N SER A 64 -2.88 -13.50 10.42
CA SER A 64 -1.85 -12.82 9.64
C SER A 64 -2.38 -12.22 8.34
N TYR A 65 -1.60 -11.31 7.78
CA TYR A 65 -1.89 -10.55 6.58
C TYR A 65 -0.82 -10.82 5.53
N CYS A 66 -1.23 -10.96 4.27
CA CYS A 66 -0.30 -10.99 3.15
C CYS A 66 0.17 -9.55 2.86
N ARG A 67 1.42 -9.23 3.22
CA ARG A 67 1.94 -7.87 3.31
C ARG A 67 3.23 -7.67 2.51
N ALA A 68 3.38 -6.49 1.91
CA ALA A 68 4.64 -6.00 1.35
C ALA A 68 4.90 -4.52 1.72
N PRO A 69 6.14 -4.02 1.55
CA PRO A 69 6.43 -2.58 1.64
C PRO A 69 5.74 -1.75 0.55
N GLY A 70 5.33 -2.35 -0.57
CA GLY A 70 4.59 -1.69 -1.65
C GLY A 70 4.00 -2.67 -2.67
N ARG A 71 3.20 -2.17 -3.61
CA ARG A 71 2.45 -2.97 -4.60
C ARG A 71 3.32 -3.86 -5.49
N TYR A 72 4.52 -3.39 -5.83
CA TYR A 72 5.44 -4.04 -6.77
C TYR A 72 6.49 -4.92 -6.11
N TYR A 73 6.29 -5.27 -4.83
CA TYR A 73 7.20 -6.14 -4.09
C TYR A 73 6.55 -7.49 -3.80
N ASN A 74 7.39 -8.48 -3.51
CA ASN A 74 6.95 -9.74 -2.95
C ASN A 74 6.31 -9.52 -1.58
N ALA A 75 5.23 -10.26 -1.34
CA ALA A 75 4.45 -10.18 -0.13
C ALA A 75 4.66 -11.43 0.72
N PHE A 76 4.65 -11.25 2.04
CA PHE A 76 4.87 -12.30 3.03
C PHE A 76 3.76 -12.26 4.06
N CYS A 77 3.46 -13.40 4.68
CA CYS A 77 2.51 -13.44 5.80
C CYS A 77 3.13 -12.78 7.04
N SER A 78 2.45 -11.77 7.59
CA SER A 78 2.87 -11.04 8.78
C SER A 78 1.69 -10.67 9.65
N MET A 79 1.87 -10.68 10.98
CA MET A 79 0.84 -10.19 11.92
C MET A 79 0.66 -8.66 11.86
N ALA A 80 1.61 -7.94 11.26
CA ALA A 80 1.61 -6.48 11.27
C ALA A 80 0.69 -5.90 10.19
N ASN A 81 -0.37 -5.22 10.61
CA ASN A 81 -1.35 -4.55 9.74
C ASN A 81 -0.86 -3.18 9.20
N THR A 82 0.40 -3.09 8.80
CA THR A 82 0.97 -1.87 8.19
C THR A 82 1.57 -2.17 6.82
N GLY A 83 1.84 -1.15 6.02
CA GLY A 83 2.31 -1.32 4.64
C GLY A 83 1.17 -1.64 3.66
N TYR A 84 1.53 -2.33 2.57
CA TYR A 84 0.60 -2.74 1.53
C TYR A 84 0.10 -4.16 1.81
N ILE A 85 -1.19 -4.34 1.99
CA ILE A 85 -1.81 -5.63 2.34
C ILE A 85 -2.72 -6.07 1.22
N TRP A 86 -2.70 -7.34 0.87
CA TRP A 86 -3.65 -7.91 -0.06
C TRP A 86 -4.77 -8.63 0.67
N SER A 87 -6.01 -8.34 0.27
CA SER A 87 -7.20 -9.01 0.77
C SER A 87 -7.29 -10.41 0.15
N GLN A 88 -7.18 -11.44 0.99
CA GLN A 88 -7.22 -12.83 0.56
C GLN A 88 -8.66 -13.38 0.53
N PRO A 89 -9.10 -13.99 -0.59
CA PRO A 89 -10.46 -14.54 -0.70
C PRO A 89 -10.65 -15.76 0.22
N GLY A 90 -11.83 -15.86 0.85
CA GLY A 90 -12.20 -17.04 1.65
C GLY A 90 -11.65 -17.11 3.08
N LEU A 91 -11.23 -16.00 3.68
CA LEU A 91 -10.82 -15.96 5.11
C LEU A 91 -11.46 -14.84 5.95
N ARG A 92 -11.94 -13.78 5.32
CA ARG A 92 -12.78 -12.77 5.98
C ARG A 92 -14.05 -12.59 5.16
N GLY A 93 -14.83 -13.66 5.08
CA GLY A 93 -16.18 -13.58 4.53
C GLY A 93 -17.06 -12.75 5.46
N LYS A 94 -17.35 -11.51 5.06
CA LYS A 94 -18.72 -11.04 5.02
C LYS A 94 -19.07 -10.77 3.57
#